data_AF-A0A821AQ05-F1
#
_entry.id   AF-A0A821AQ05-F1
#
_cell.length_a   1.000
_cell.length_b   1.000
_cell.length_c   1.000
_cell.angle_alpha   90.00
_cell.angle_beta   90.00
_cell.angle_gamma   90.00
#
_symmetry.space_group_name_H-M   'P 1'
#
loop_
_entity.id
_entity.type
_entity.pdbx_description
1 polymer ?
#
loop_
_entity_poly.entity_id
_entity_poly.type
_entity_poly.pdbx_seq_one_letter_code
_entity_poly.pdbx_strand_id
1 'polypeptide(L)'
;MFMTEDQKKYYNAMKKMGTKKPTKALPRPRFALGRFLFDVTTSQKFDVFIMICIFLNMLCMCLEHYNQSEHFDRVLGYINHFFVAV
;
A
#
# COMPACT_ATOMS: atom_id res chain seq x y z
N MET A 1 -38.87 -4.60 1.26
CA MET A 1 -38.94 -4.46 -0.21
C MET A 1 -37.84 -3.51 -0.69
N PHE A 2 -36.58 -3.72 -0.29
CA PHE A 2 -35.46 -2.81 -0.67
C PHE A 2 -34.27 -3.54 -1.32
N MET A 3 -34.25 -4.88 -1.30
CA MET A 3 -33.23 -5.70 -1.96
C MET A 3 -33.89 -6.92 -2.60
N THR A 4 -33.46 -7.25 -3.81
CA THR A 4 -33.84 -8.49 -4.49
C THR A 4 -33.24 -9.70 -3.78
N GLU A 5 -33.77 -10.88 -4.05
CA GLU A 5 -33.25 -12.16 -3.55
C GLU A 5 -31.75 -12.32 -3.84
N ASP A 6 -31.31 -11.94 -5.03
CA ASP A 6 -29.90 -12.04 -5.44
C ASP A 6 -29.01 -11.01 -4.73
N GLN A 7 -29.47 -9.77 -4.56
CA GLN A 7 -28.74 -8.76 -3.78
C GLN A 7 -28.53 -9.19 -2.33
N LYS A 8 -29.51 -9.86 -1.72
CA LYS A 8 -29.36 -10.44 -0.37
C LYS A 8 -28.29 -11.53 -0.33
N LYS A 9 -28.20 -12.38 -1.35
CA LYS A 9 -27.13 -13.39 -1.46
C LYS A 9 -25.75 -12.72 -1.55
N TYR A 10 -25.59 -11.71 -2.40
CA TYR A 10 -24.34 -10.94 -2.51
C TYR A 10 -23.98 -10.23 -1.21
N TYR A 11 -24.96 -9.60 -0.56
CA TYR A 11 -24.76 -8.95 0.74
C TYR A 11 -24.28 -9.95 1.81
N ASN A 12 -24.92 -11.12 1.90
CA ASN A 12 -24.53 -12.15 2.86
C ASN A 12 -23.13 -12.72 2.56
N ALA A 13 -22.76 -12.85 1.28
CA ALA A 13 -21.41 -13.24 0.88
C ALA A 13 -20.37 -12.20 1.33
N MET A 14 -20.61 -10.91 1.06
CA MET A 14 -19.73 -9.82 1.49
C MET A 14 -19.59 -9.73 3.01
N LYS A 15 -20.71 -9.84 3.73
CA LYS A 15 -20.73 -9.86 5.19
C LYS A 15 -19.92 -11.02 5.77
N LYS A 16 -19.99 -12.20 5.15
CA LYS A 16 -19.22 -13.39 5.55
C LYS A 16 -17.73 -13.26 5.24
N MET A 17 -17.35 -12.49 4.22
CA MET A 17 -15.94 -12.20 3.94
C MET A 17 -15.36 -11.24 4.99
N GLY A 18 -16.11 -10.22 5.41
CA GLY A 18 -15.66 -9.27 6.43
C GLY A 18 -15.46 -9.88 7.82
N THR A 19 -16.17 -10.97 8.16
CA THR A 19 -16.04 -11.66 9.45
C THR A 19 -14.96 -12.74 9.49
N LYS A 20 -14.39 -13.12 8.34
CA LYS A 20 -13.28 -14.07 8.29
C LYS A 20 -11.99 -13.37 8.73
N LYS A 21 -11.48 -13.76 9.90
CA LYS A 21 -10.13 -13.38 10.31
C LYS A 21 -9.11 -14.02 9.35
N PRO A 22 -8.09 -13.27 8.88
CA PRO A 22 -7.03 -13.85 8.06
C PRO A 22 -6.36 -14.98 8.84
N THR A 23 -6.28 -16.16 8.24
CA THR A 23 -5.82 -17.37 8.93
C THR A 23 -4.36 -17.67 8.56
N LYS A 24 -3.54 -17.81 9.61
CA LYS A 24 -2.11 -18.18 9.68
C LYS A 24 -1.11 -17.23 9.02
N ALA A 25 -0.20 -16.71 9.85
CA ALA A 25 1.04 -16.09 9.41
C ALA A 25 1.81 -17.05 8.48
N LEU A 26 2.38 -16.49 7.40
CA LEU A 26 3.13 -17.24 6.40
C LEU A 26 4.29 -18.03 7.05
N PRO A 27 4.54 -19.28 6.62
CA PRO A 27 5.64 -20.07 7.14
C PRO A 27 6.98 -19.41 6.80
N ARG A 28 7.88 -19.36 7.78
CA ARG A 28 9.20 -18.73 7.61
C ARG A 28 10.06 -19.51 6.60
N PRO A 29 10.74 -18.83 5.65
CA PRO A 29 11.64 -19.48 4.70
C PRO A 29 12.80 -20.24 5.38
N ARG A 30 13.31 -21.29 4.71
CA ARG A 30 14.40 -22.13 5.22
C ARG A 30 15.80 -21.58 4.94
N PHE A 31 15.97 -20.82 3.85
CA PHE A 31 17.26 -20.24 3.46
C PHE A 31 17.53 -18.90 4.17
N ALA A 32 18.78 -18.63 4.52
CA ALA A 32 19.16 -17.52 5.39
C ALA A 32 18.74 -16.14 4.83
N LEU A 33 18.98 -15.90 3.55
CA LEU A 33 18.59 -14.63 2.90
C LEU A 33 17.08 -14.43 2.91
N GLY A 34 16.30 -15.49 2.67
CA GLY A 34 14.84 -15.43 2.64
C GLY A 34 14.25 -15.20 4.02
N ARG A 35 14.87 -15.78 5.05
CA ARG A 35 14.50 -15.49 6.43
C ARG A 35 14.77 -14.02 6.78
N PHE A 36 15.93 -13.48 6.39
CA PHE A 36 16.24 -12.07 6.61
C PHE A 36 15.24 -11.14 5.93
N LEU A 37 14.95 -11.35 4.64
CA LEU A 37 13.96 -10.55 3.91
C LEU A 37 12.57 -10.66 4.52
N PHE A 38 12.15 -11.87 4.92
CA PHE A 38 10.86 -12.11 5.57
C PHE A 38 10.74 -11.35 6.90
N ASP A 39 11.80 -11.36 7.71
CA ASP A 39 11.80 -10.67 9.01
C ASP A 39 11.78 -9.15 8.84
N VAL A 40 12.41 -8.62 7.78
CA VAL A 40 12.36 -7.18 7.43
C VAL A 40 10.97 -6.78 6.94
N THR A 41 10.41 -7.50 5.96
CA THR A 41 9.12 -7.14 5.33
C THR A 41 7.91 -7.41 6.22
N THR A 42 8.01 -8.34 7.17
CA THR A 42 6.94 -8.61 8.16
C THR A 42 7.02 -7.67 9.38
N SER A 43 8.00 -6.77 9.43
CA SER A 43 8.16 -5.85 10.56
C SER A 43 7.21 -4.65 10.45
N GLN A 44 6.57 -4.28 11.57
CA GLN A 44 5.69 -3.10 11.64
C GLN A 44 6.42 -1.79 11.22
N LYS A 45 7.73 -1.70 11.47
CA LYS A 45 8.53 -0.54 11.09
C LYS A 45 8.61 -0.40 9.57
N PHE A 46 8.71 -1.51 8.85
CA PHE A 46 8.71 -1.53 7.39
C PHE A 46 7.34 -1.13 6.83
N ASP A 47 6.25 -1.61 7.42
CA ASP A 47 4.89 -1.20 7.04
C ASP A 47 4.68 0.32 7.20
N VAL A 48 5.13 0.89 8.32
CA VAL A 48 5.06 2.35 8.55
C VAL A 48 5.93 3.11 7.55
N PHE A 49 7.11 2.60 7.21
CA PHE A 49 7.99 3.20 6.20
C PHE A 49 7.29 3.27 4.82
N ILE A 50 6.70 2.16 4.36
CA ILE A 50 5.95 2.14 3.09
C ILE A 50 4.74 3.08 3.14
N MET A 51 4.01 3.14 4.26
CA MET A 51 2.90 4.07 4.42
C MET A 51 3.34 5.54 4.27
N ILE A 52 4.50 5.90 4.83
CA ILE A 52 5.08 7.24 4.69
C ILE A 52 5.49 7.51 3.24
N CYS A 53 6.13 6.54 2.57
CA CYS A 53 6.49 6.68 1.16
C CYS A 53 5.26 6.95 0.27
N ILE A 54 4.16 6.22 0.46
CA ILE A 54 2.91 6.44 -0.28
C ILE A 54 2.34 7.84 -0.01
N PHE A 55 2.34 8.26 1.25
CA PHE A 55 1.87 9.58 1.64
C PHE A 55 2.71 10.71 1.03
N LEU A 56 4.04 10.58 1.06
CA LEU A 56 4.95 11.56 0.47
C LEU A 56 4.80 11.63 -1.05
N ASN A 57 4.61 10.50 -1.74
CA ASN A 57 4.35 10.48 -3.18
C ASN A 57 3.05 11.21 -3.53
N MET A 58 1.98 11.00 -2.76
CA MET A 58 0.73 11.75 -2.90
C MET A 58 0.96 13.25 -2.70
N LEU A 59 1.74 13.66 -1.69
CA LEU A 59 2.08 15.07 -1.47
C LEU A 59 2.88 15.66 -2.63
N CYS A 60 3.83 14.94 -3.22
CA CYS A 60 4.59 15.42 -4.37
C CYS A 60 3.69 15.79 -5.55
N MET A 61 2.70 14.95 -5.86
CA MET A 61 1.71 15.24 -6.90
C MET A 61 0.78 16.40 -6.51
N CYS A 62 0.45 16.56 -5.23
CA CYS A 62 -0.36 17.69 -4.75
C CYS A 62 0.38 19.04 -4.78
N LEU A 63 1.71 19.03 -4.70
CA LEU A 63 2.55 20.22 -4.67
C LEU A 63 2.87 20.76 -6.08
N GLU A 64 2.61 19.98 -7.11
CA GLU A 64 2.74 20.39 -8.50
C GLU A 64 1.80 21.57 -8.79
N HIS A 65 2.35 22.66 -9.34
CA HIS A 65 1.59 23.87 -9.62
C HIS A 65 2.04 24.56 -10.91
N TYR A 66 1.12 25.31 -11.52
CA TYR A 66 1.37 26.04 -12.76
C TYR A 66 2.39 27.16 -12.55
N ASN A 67 3.34 27.32 -13.48
CA ASN A 67 4.50 28.23 -13.39
C ASN A 67 5.43 27.99 -12.20
N GLN A 68 5.63 26.72 -11.82
CA GLN A 68 6.67 26.35 -10.86
C GLN A 68 8.08 26.68 -11.35
N SER A 69 8.97 27.06 -10.42
CA SER A 69 10.38 27.34 -10.74
C SER A 69 11.09 26.10 -11.29
N GLU A 70 12.05 26.27 -12.22
CA GLU A 70 12.84 25.15 -12.77
C GLU A 70 13.52 24.30 -11.70
N HIS A 71 13.93 24.92 -10.59
CA HIS A 71 14.51 24.20 -9.45
C HIS A 71 13.50 23.27 -8.78
N PHE A 72 12.26 23.74 -8.61
CA PHE A 72 11.19 22.97 -7.99
C PHE A 72 10.77 21.79 -8.89
N ASP A 73 10.60 22.04 -10.18
CA ASP A 73 10.26 21.02 -11.18
C ASP A 73 11.32 19.90 -11.24
N ARG A 74 12.61 20.26 -11.21
CA ARG A 74 13.71 19.30 -11.18
C ARG A 74 13.72 18.45 -9.91
N VAL A 75 13.43 19.05 -8.76
CA VAL A 75 13.35 18.33 -7.47
C VAL A 75 12.15 17.38 -7.47
N LEU A 76 10.97 17.82 -7.91
CA LEU A 76 9.80 16.94 -8.06
C LEU A 76 10.08 15.79 -9.03
N GLY A 77 10.78 16.05 -10.13
CA GLY A 77 11.21 15.02 -11.09
C GLY A 77 12.12 13.96 -10.47
N TYR A 78 13.12 14.35 -9.67
CA TYR A 78 13.97 13.38 -8.96
C TYR A 78 13.19 12.58 -7.92
N ILE A 79 12.28 13.21 -7.19
CA ILE A 79 11.45 12.53 -6.18
C ILE A 79 10.48 11.54 -6.85
N ASN A 80 9.86 11.90 -7.96
CA ASN A 80 9.00 11.02 -8.74
C ASN A 80 9.77 9.80 -9.25
N HIS A 81 10.98 10.01 -9.80
CA HIS A 81 11.83 8.91 -10.25
C HIS A 81 12.26 7.98 -9.11
N PHE A 82 12.56 8.53 -7.93
CA PHE A 82 12.84 7.76 -6.73
C PHE A 82 11.63 6.91 -6.32
N PHE A 83 10.43 7.45 -6.29
CA PHE A 83 9.21 6.69 -5.94
C PHE A 83 8.84 5.61 -6.94
N VAL A 84 9.21 5.75 -8.23
CA VAL A 84 9.03 4.70 -9.23
C VAL A 84 10.02 3.54 -9.04
N ALA A 85 11.21 3.83 -8.52
CA ALA A 85 12.28 2.85 -8.34
C ALA A 85 12.19 2.05 -7.02
N VAL A 86 11.57 2.63 -5.99
CA VAL A 86 11.36 2.04 -4.65
C VAL A 86 10.14 1.11 -4.64
#